data_AF-A0A514ZAV9-F1
#
_entry.id   AF-A0A514ZAV9-F1
#
_cell.length_a   1.000
_cell.length_b   1.000
_cell.length_c   1.000
_cell.angle_alpha   90.00
_cell.angle_beta   90.00
_cell.angle_gamma   90.00
#
_symmetry.space_group_name_H-M   'P 1'
#
loop_
_entity.id
_entity.type
_entity.pdbx_description
1 polymer ?
#
loop_
_entity_poly.entity_id
_entity_poly.type
_entity_poly.pdbx_seq_one_letter_code
_entity_poly.pdbx_strand_id
1 'polypeptide(L)'
;MKYIGFLRGINVGGMKIKMTDLKSEFERQGMTTVQTILNTGNVIFDSSTTPPDLSFLPVFTFIKTAPELKKIVQNNPFNKKENFHIYVFIAQADFAKLALEEFSKLKTKEEAGSVVENVFYWQVPIGSTLHTPFGKILGKKQYKEKFTSRNLNTIERIASKL
;
A
#
# COMPACT_ATOMS: atom_id res chain seq x y z
N MET A 1 -19.40 7.24 -2.49
CA MET A 1 -18.64 6.66 -1.35
C MET A 1 -17.17 6.99 -1.52
N LYS A 2 -16.45 7.23 -0.41
CA LYS A 2 -15.03 7.64 -0.44
C LYS A 2 -14.08 6.45 -0.46
N TYR A 3 -13.20 6.44 -1.45
CA TYR A 3 -12.23 5.39 -1.71
C TYR A 3 -10.80 5.93 -1.79
N ILE A 4 -9.86 5.00 -1.66
CA ILE A 4 -8.44 5.23 -1.82
C ILE A 4 -7.90 4.18 -2.79
N GLY A 5 -7.32 4.64 -3.90
CA GLY A 5 -6.62 3.83 -4.89
C GLY A 5 -5.12 3.86 -4.63
N PHE A 6 -4.51 2.69 -4.52
CA PHE A 6 -3.07 2.50 -4.36
C PHE A 6 -2.49 1.87 -5.61
N LEU A 7 -1.68 2.62 -6.35
CA LEU A 7 -1.02 2.15 -7.57
C LEU A 7 0.34 1.55 -7.23
N ARG A 8 0.68 0.40 -7.82
CA ARG A 8 2.00 -0.21 -7.65
C ARG A 8 2.94 0.18 -8.79
N GLY A 9 4.20 0.44 -8.46
CA GLY A 9 5.29 0.47 -9.44
C GLY A 9 5.37 1.75 -10.28
N ILE A 10 4.73 2.83 -9.84
CA ILE A 10 4.82 4.13 -10.52
C ILE A 10 5.94 4.99 -9.93
N ASN A 11 6.55 5.80 -10.77
CA ASN A 11 7.66 6.72 -10.45
C ASN A 11 8.87 6.02 -9.82
N VAL A 12 9.00 4.73 -10.08
CA VAL A 12 10.12 3.87 -9.72
C VAL A 12 10.44 2.98 -10.92
N GLY A 13 11.72 2.81 -11.28
CA GLY A 13 12.13 1.79 -12.26
C GLY A 13 11.57 1.93 -13.68
N GLY A 14 11.23 3.15 -14.14
CA GLY A 14 10.98 3.45 -15.56
C GLY A 14 9.57 3.92 -15.90
N MET A 15 8.55 3.49 -15.16
CA MET A 15 7.19 4.01 -15.38
C MET A 15 7.02 5.35 -14.66
N LYS A 16 6.81 6.43 -15.42
CA LYS A 16 6.58 7.77 -14.88
C LYS A 16 5.15 8.19 -15.13
N ILE A 17 4.45 8.57 -14.07
CA ILE A 17 3.09 9.12 -14.14
C ILE A 17 3.09 10.46 -13.40
N LYS A 18 2.70 11.52 -14.10
CA LYS A 18 2.47 12.82 -13.46
C LYS A 18 1.17 12.75 -12.65
N MET A 19 1.19 13.26 -11.43
CA MET A 19 0.01 13.25 -10.56
C MET A 19 -1.14 14.08 -11.12
N THR A 20 -0.85 15.12 -11.91
CA THR A 20 -1.85 15.88 -12.66
C THR A 20 -2.60 15.01 -13.66
N ASP A 21 -1.87 14.22 -14.45
CA ASP A 21 -2.43 13.36 -15.48
C ASP A 21 -3.20 12.21 -14.85
N LEU A 22 -2.69 11.66 -13.75
CA LEU A 22 -3.37 10.65 -12.94
C LEU A 22 -4.70 11.18 -12.40
N LYS A 23 -4.70 12.39 -11.84
CA LYS A 23 -5.93 13.03 -11.36
C LYS A 23 -6.95 13.19 -12.50
N SER A 24 -6.53 13.75 -13.64
CA SER A 24 -7.42 13.94 -14.79
C SER A 24 -7.96 12.62 -15.35
N GLU A 25 -7.20 11.53 -15.25
CA GLU A 25 -7.69 10.22 -15.67
C GLU A 25 -8.82 9.72 -14.77
N PHE A 26 -8.70 9.83 -13.44
CA PHE A 26 -9.80 9.50 -12.53
C PHE A 26 -11.05 10.36 -12.80
N GLU A 27 -10.87 11.66 -13.05
CA GLU A 27 -11.97 12.58 -13.38
C GLU A 27 -12.65 12.21 -14.70
N ARG A 28 -11.90 11.78 -15.72
CA ARG A 28 -12.45 11.27 -16.99
C ARG A 28 -13.31 10.02 -16.81
N GLN A 29 -13.00 9.20 -15.81
CA GLN A 29 -13.79 8.01 -15.47
C GLN A 29 -15.00 8.32 -14.58
N GLY A 30 -15.33 9.61 -14.39
CA GLY A 30 -16.50 10.06 -13.64
C GLY A 30 -16.29 10.08 -12.12
N MET A 31 -15.07 9.89 -11.63
CA MET A 31 -14.76 10.00 -10.21
C MET A 31 -14.65 11.47 -9.79
N THR A 32 -15.07 11.77 -8.56
CA THR A 32 -15.10 13.15 -8.06
C THR A 32 -14.20 13.31 -6.83
N THR A 33 -14.01 14.57 -6.40
CA THR A 33 -13.16 14.95 -5.24
C THR A 33 -11.74 14.35 -5.29
N VAL A 34 -11.21 14.14 -6.50
CA VAL A 34 -9.95 13.43 -6.75
C VAL A 34 -8.75 14.21 -6.18
N GLN A 35 -7.99 13.55 -5.30
CA GLN A 35 -6.77 14.07 -4.69
C GLN A 35 -5.65 13.04 -4.75
N THR A 36 -4.51 13.42 -5.31
CA THR A 36 -3.29 12.61 -5.28
C THR A 36 -2.44 12.97 -4.06
N ILE A 37 -1.98 11.97 -3.32
CA ILE A 37 -1.13 12.14 -2.13
C ILE A 37 0.27 11.60 -2.42
N LEU A 38 1.27 12.48 -2.35
CA LEU A 38 2.67 12.20 -2.74
C LEU A 38 2.79 11.77 -4.21
N ASN A 39 4.01 11.45 -4.64
CA ASN A 39 4.28 10.99 -6.02
C ASN A 39 4.39 9.45 -6.12
N THR A 40 3.77 8.72 -5.20
CA THR A 40 3.90 7.25 -5.05
C THR A 40 2.60 6.49 -5.33
N GLY A 41 1.64 7.12 -6.00
CA GLY A 41 0.43 6.46 -6.47
C GLY A 41 -0.56 6.19 -5.35
N ASN A 42 -1.00 7.25 -4.69
CA ASN A 42 -2.09 7.23 -3.71
C ASN A 42 -3.12 8.25 -4.15
N VAL A 43 -4.36 7.82 -4.37
CA VAL A 43 -5.43 8.67 -4.89
C VAL A 43 -6.65 8.52 -3.99
N ILE A 44 -7.11 9.61 -3.40
CA ILE A 44 -8.41 9.69 -2.71
C ILE A 44 -9.44 10.16 -3.74
N PHE A 45 -10.61 9.55 -3.77
CA PHE A 45 -11.68 9.94 -4.69
C PHE A 45 -13.04 9.45 -4.18
N ASP A 46 -14.11 10.09 -4.66
CA ASP A 46 -15.47 9.62 -4.49
C ASP A 46 -15.94 8.87 -5.75
N SER A 47 -16.59 7.71 -5.56
CA SER A 47 -17.22 6.93 -6.62
C SER A 47 -18.66 6.54 -6.26
N SER A 48 -19.51 6.43 -7.29
CA SER A 48 -20.86 5.87 -7.20
C SER A 48 -20.89 4.35 -7.36
N THR A 49 -19.82 3.74 -7.89
CA THR A 49 -19.68 2.29 -8.07
C THR A 49 -19.00 1.63 -6.87
N THR A 50 -19.35 0.36 -6.59
CA THR A 50 -18.88 -0.40 -5.43
C THR A 50 -18.54 -1.85 -5.79
N PRO A 51 -17.26 -2.25 -5.79
CA PRO A 51 -16.09 -1.38 -5.79
C PRO A 51 -15.93 -0.63 -7.14
N PRO A 52 -15.23 0.52 -7.16
CA PRO A 52 -14.86 1.16 -8.42
C PRO A 52 -13.88 0.31 -9.22
N ASP A 53 -13.99 0.36 -10.55
CA ASP A 53 -13.02 -0.27 -11.45
C ASP A 53 -11.87 0.70 -11.73
N LEU A 54 -10.63 0.24 -11.54
CA LEU A 54 -9.39 0.97 -11.82
C LEU A 54 -8.57 0.31 -12.95
N SER A 55 -9.18 -0.56 -13.75
CA SER A 55 -8.55 -1.28 -14.87
C SER A 55 -8.06 -0.38 -16.00
N PHE A 56 -8.57 0.86 -16.08
CA PHE A 56 -8.12 1.88 -17.04
C PHE A 56 -6.68 2.35 -16.79
N LEU A 57 -6.09 2.04 -15.62
CA LEU A 57 -4.71 2.37 -15.30
C LEU A 57 -3.76 1.26 -15.79
N PRO A 58 -2.60 1.59 -16.37
CA PRO A 58 -1.64 0.62 -16.89
C PRO A 58 -0.80 -0.06 -15.80
N VAL A 59 -1.30 -0.11 -14.56
CA VAL A 59 -0.60 -0.63 -13.38
C VAL A 59 -1.54 -1.38 -12.45
N PHE A 60 -0.97 -2.25 -11.63
CA PHE A 60 -1.73 -2.88 -10.55
C PHE A 60 -2.23 -1.84 -9.55
N THR A 61 -3.51 -1.95 -9.23
CA THR A 61 -4.22 -1.05 -8.33
C THR A 61 -4.88 -1.85 -7.21
N PHE A 62 -4.92 -1.24 -6.04
CA PHE A 62 -5.59 -1.80 -4.87
C PHE A 62 -6.51 -0.73 -4.30
N ILE A 63 -7.71 -1.14 -3.89
CA ILE A 63 -8.74 -0.21 -3.43
C ILE A 63 -9.03 -0.47 -1.97
N LYS A 64 -9.15 0.60 -1.19
CA LYS A 64 -9.70 0.60 0.16
C LYS A 64 -10.74 1.68 0.32
N THR A 65 -11.74 1.40 1.15
CA THR A 65 -12.69 2.40 1.61
C THR A 65 -12.08 3.26 2.72
N ALA A 66 -12.64 4.44 2.96
CA ALA A 66 -12.20 5.29 4.06
C ALA A 66 -12.28 4.61 5.45
N PRO A 67 -13.36 3.87 5.79
CA PRO A 67 -13.41 3.12 7.05
C PRO A 67 -12.34 2.03 7.17
N GLU A 68 -12.07 1.27 6.10
CA GLU A 68 -10.98 0.28 6.11
C GLU A 68 -9.63 0.92 6.37
N LEU A 69 -9.34 2.07 5.75
CA LEU A 69 -8.07 2.75 5.96
C LEU A 69 -7.90 3.25 7.40
N LYS A 70 -8.98 3.74 8.01
CA LYS A 70 -8.97 4.16 9.43
C LYS A 70 -8.68 2.96 10.34
N LYS A 71 -9.29 1.81 10.09
CA LYS A 71 -8.98 0.55 10.82
C LYS A 71 -7.53 0.12 10.64
N ILE A 72 -7.00 0.20 9.43
CA ILE A 72 -5.59 -0.14 9.14
C ILE A 72 -4.62 0.68 9.99
N VAL A 73 -4.87 1.98 10.18
CA VAL A 73 -4.04 2.84 11.04
C VAL A 73 -4.18 2.43 12.50
N GLN A 74 -5.41 2.23 12.98
CA GLN A 74 -5.71 1.89 14.37
C GLN A 74 -5.13 0.53 14.79
N ASN A 75 -5.12 -0.43 13.87
CA ASN A 75 -4.70 -1.81 14.12
C ASN A 75 -3.20 -2.06 13.91
N ASN A 76 -2.39 -1.01 13.73
CA ASN A 76 -0.95 -1.16 13.64
C ASN A 76 -0.37 -1.82 14.93
N PRO A 77 0.28 -2.98 14.83
CA PRO A 77 0.74 -3.73 16.01
C PRO A 77 2.12 -3.26 16.53
N PHE A 78 2.75 -2.29 15.86
CA PHE A 78 4.13 -1.88 16.16
C PHE A 78 4.21 -0.47 16.72
N ASN A 79 5.06 -0.29 17.74
CA ASN A 79 5.49 1.05 18.14
C ASN A 79 6.48 1.62 17.10
N LYS A 80 6.31 2.89 16.75
CA LYS A 80 7.27 3.60 15.90
C LYS A 80 8.62 3.69 16.61
N LYS A 81 9.70 3.43 15.87
CA LYS A 81 11.08 3.57 16.33
C LYS A 81 11.81 4.47 15.35
N GLU A 82 12.70 5.32 15.85
CA GLU A 82 13.42 6.31 15.06
C GLU A 82 14.16 5.71 13.85
N ASN A 83 14.82 4.57 14.05
CA ASN A 83 15.63 3.91 13.02
C ASN A 83 14.87 2.85 12.21
N PHE A 84 13.54 2.83 12.28
CA PHE A 84 12.72 1.83 11.58
C PHE A 84 11.59 2.47 10.78
N HIS A 85 11.26 1.83 9.66
CA HIS A 85 10.00 2.02 8.99
C HIS A 85 9.00 0.94 9.40
N ILE A 86 7.72 1.31 9.37
CA ILE A 86 6.62 0.35 9.38
C ILE A 86 5.98 0.42 8.00
N TYR A 87 5.91 -0.70 7.30
CA TYR A 87 5.20 -0.84 6.04
C TYR A 87 3.88 -1.58 6.26
N VAL A 88 2.83 -1.05 5.67
CA VAL A 88 1.49 -1.63 5.60
C VAL A 88 1.29 -2.22 4.22
N PHE A 89 0.78 -3.44 4.14
CA PHE A 89 0.54 -4.14 2.88
C PHE A 89 -0.93 -4.03 2.50
N ILE A 90 -1.20 -3.28 1.42
CA ILE A 90 -2.50 -3.24 0.78
C ILE A 90 -2.50 -4.32 -0.29
N ALA A 91 -3.28 -5.37 -0.11
CA ALA A 91 -3.11 -6.59 -0.87
C ALA A 91 -4.43 -7.33 -1.14
N GLN A 92 -4.36 -8.36 -1.98
CA GLN A 92 -5.43 -9.35 -2.13
C GLN A 92 -5.64 -10.12 -0.82
N ALA A 93 -6.84 -10.68 -0.65
CA ALA A 93 -7.30 -11.21 0.64
C ALA A 93 -6.46 -12.38 1.19
N ASP A 94 -5.72 -13.12 0.37
CA ASP A 94 -4.88 -14.25 0.79
C ASP A 94 -3.44 -13.83 1.11
N PHE A 95 -3.02 -12.63 0.67
CA PHE A 95 -1.61 -12.25 0.70
C PHE A 95 -1.06 -12.03 2.11
N ALA A 96 -1.86 -11.52 3.05
CA ALA A 96 -1.36 -11.24 4.40
C ALA A 96 -0.93 -12.53 5.13
N LYS A 97 -1.71 -13.60 4.98
CA LYS A 97 -1.37 -14.93 5.51
C LYS A 97 -0.10 -15.47 4.84
N LEU A 98 -0.01 -15.40 3.52
CA LEU A 98 1.17 -15.82 2.76
C LEU A 98 2.43 -15.06 3.18
N ALA A 99 2.33 -13.73 3.36
CA ALA A 99 3.43 -12.89 3.81
C ALA A 99 3.91 -13.30 5.21
N LEU A 100 2.99 -13.60 6.12
CA LEU A 100 3.33 -14.07 7.46
C LEU A 100 4.01 -15.44 7.45
N GLU A 101 3.53 -16.37 6.63
CA GLU A 101 4.14 -17.69 6.45
C GLU A 101 5.57 -17.58 5.92
N GLU A 102 5.80 -16.74 4.90
CA GLU A 102 7.15 -16.49 4.37
C GLU A 102 8.05 -15.80 5.41
N PHE A 103 7.53 -14.82 6.14
CA PHE A 103 8.27 -14.11 7.18
C PHE A 103 8.70 -15.06 8.31
N SER A 104 7.78 -15.92 8.77
CA SER A 104 8.02 -16.85 9.89
C SER A 104 9.13 -17.86 9.61
N LYS A 105 9.38 -18.19 8.33
CA LYS A 105 10.48 -19.08 7.92
C LYS A 105 11.88 -18.46 8.09
N LEU A 106 11.98 -17.13 8.13
CA LEU A 106 13.26 -16.42 8.13
C LEU A 106 14.00 -16.44 9.47
N LYS A 107 13.27 -16.61 10.59
CA LYS A 107 13.81 -16.60 11.96
C LYS A 107 14.76 -15.42 12.25
N THR A 108 14.49 -14.25 11.67
CA THR A 108 15.29 -13.03 11.84
C THR A 108 14.94 -12.29 13.14
N LYS A 109 15.91 -11.55 13.70
CA LYS A 109 15.72 -10.62 14.83
C LYS A 109 15.77 -9.15 14.41
N GLU A 110 16.16 -8.87 13.17
CA GLU A 110 16.36 -7.51 12.65
C GLU A 110 15.06 -6.87 12.16
N GLU A 111 14.05 -7.69 11.89
CA GLU A 111 12.78 -7.31 11.29
C GLU A 111 11.65 -7.90 12.13
N ALA A 112 10.46 -7.30 12.06
CA ALA A 112 9.26 -7.86 12.67
C ALA A 112 8.09 -7.84 11.67
N GLY A 113 7.36 -8.95 11.59
CA GLY A 113 6.19 -9.12 10.75
C GLY A 113 4.99 -9.54 11.58
N SER A 114 3.82 -8.96 11.34
CA SER A 114 2.60 -9.29 12.05
C SER A 114 1.38 -9.11 11.15
N VAL A 115 0.32 -9.89 11.40
CA VAL A 115 -0.98 -9.75 10.71
C VAL A 115 -2.02 -9.34 11.72
N VAL A 116 -2.78 -8.29 11.38
CA VAL A 116 -3.98 -7.88 12.10
C VAL A 116 -5.08 -7.66 11.08
N GLU A 117 -6.26 -8.25 11.28
CA GLU A 117 -7.42 -8.14 10.38
C GLU A 117 -7.09 -8.31 8.89
N ASN A 118 -6.31 -9.35 8.55
CA ASN A 118 -5.89 -9.64 7.17
C ASN A 118 -5.01 -8.56 6.51
N VAL A 119 -4.32 -7.75 7.32
CA VAL A 119 -3.33 -6.77 6.85
C VAL A 119 -1.98 -7.16 7.44
N PHE A 120 -1.00 -7.32 6.57
CA PHE A 120 0.37 -7.58 7.00
C PHE A 120 1.09 -6.25 7.26
N TYR A 121 1.73 -6.16 8.42
CA TYR A 121 2.56 -5.06 8.85
C TYR A 121 4.00 -5.56 8.97
N TRP A 122 4.95 -4.75 8.55
CA TRP A 122 6.36 -5.07 8.58
C TRP A 122 7.18 -3.92 9.13
N GLN A 123 7.85 -4.14 10.25
CA GLN A 123 8.81 -3.21 10.83
C GLN A 123 10.23 -3.61 10.40
N VAL A 124 10.95 -2.68 9.77
CA VAL A 124 12.26 -2.93 9.15
C VAL A 124 13.20 -1.73 9.34
N PRO A 125 14.52 -1.92 9.51
CA PRO A 125 15.47 -0.82 9.62
C PRO A 125 15.45 0.08 8.38
N ILE A 126 15.60 1.39 8.61
CA ILE A 126 15.67 2.38 7.53
C ILE A 126 16.89 2.10 6.64
N GLY A 127 16.70 2.18 5.32
CA GLY A 127 17.76 1.92 4.34
C GLY A 127 18.00 0.44 4.01
N SER A 128 17.46 -0.48 4.79
CA SER A 128 17.70 -1.92 4.61
C SER A 128 16.60 -2.65 3.83
N THR A 129 15.47 -2.01 3.54
CA THR A 129 14.24 -2.60 2.98
C THR A 129 14.47 -3.57 1.80
N LEU A 130 15.44 -3.31 0.91
CA LEU A 130 15.69 -4.16 -0.26
C LEU A 130 16.69 -5.30 -0.01
N HIS A 131 17.43 -5.24 1.10
CA HIS A 131 18.57 -6.11 1.37
C HIS A 131 18.30 -7.14 2.46
N THR A 132 17.28 -6.93 3.28
CA THR A 132 16.88 -7.90 4.30
C THR A 132 16.35 -9.19 3.69
N PRO A 133 16.37 -10.31 4.43
CA PRO A 133 15.84 -11.58 3.95
C PRO A 133 14.38 -11.49 3.49
N PHE A 134 13.54 -10.76 4.24
CA PHE A 134 12.14 -10.57 3.83
C PHE A 134 12.01 -9.65 2.60
N GLY A 135 12.77 -8.55 2.55
CA GLY A 135 12.83 -7.67 1.39
C GLY A 135 13.14 -8.40 0.08
N LYS A 136 14.11 -9.34 0.12
CA LYS A 136 14.46 -10.20 -1.02
C LYS A 136 13.32 -11.13 -1.44
N ILE A 137 12.57 -11.69 -0.48
CA ILE A 137 11.37 -12.50 -0.77
C ILE A 137 10.33 -11.66 -1.49
N LEU A 138 10.01 -10.47 -0.97
CA LEU A 138 9.01 -9.57 -1.54
C LEU A 138 9.33 -9.09 -2.96
N GLY A 139 10.62 -9.06 -3.33
CA GLY A 139 11.08 -8.70 -4.67
C GLY A 139 10.81 -9.75 -5.75
N LYS A 140 10.48 -11.00 -5.38
CA LYS A 140 10.22 -12.10 -6.31
C LYS A 140 9.02 -11.79 -7.22
N LYS A 141 9.14 -12.15 -8.51
CA LYS A 141 8.13 -11.87 -9.55
C LYS A 141 6.72 -12.32 -9.16
N GLN A 142 6.59 -13.51 -8.55
CA GLN A 142 5.31 -14.10 -8.14
C GLN A 142 4.50 -13.28 -7.14
N TYR A 143 5.13 -12.34 -6.41
CA TYR A 143 4.43 -11.48 -5.44
C TYR A 143 4.18 -10.08 -5.98
N LYS A 144 4.74 -9.70 -7.14
CA LYS A 144 4.64 -8.32 -7.64
C LYS A 144 3.20 -7.86 -7.83
N GLU A 145 2.31 -8.74 -8.25
CA GLU A 145 0.93 -8.38 -8.61
C GLU A 145 -0.04 -8.52 -7.42
N LYS A 146 0.41 -9.10 -6.31
CA LYS A 146 -0.47 -9.50 -5.20
C LYS A 146 -0.67 -8.44 -4.13
N PHE A 147 0.23 -7.46 -4.04
CA PHE A 147 0.20 -6.44 -3.01
C PHE A 147 0.82 -5.13 -3.46
N THR A 148 0.68 -4.10 -2.65
CA THR A 148 1.50 -2.90 -2.68
C THR A 148 1.79 -2.48 -1.24
N SER A 149 3.04 -2.14 -0.92
CA SER A 149 3.41 -1.68 0.42
C SER A 149 3.42 -0.16 0.49
N ARG A 150 3.03 0.38 1.65
CA ARG A 150 3.08 1.81 1.94
C ARG A 150 3.69 2.02 3.31
N ASN A 151 4.55 3.03 3.44
CA ASN A 151 5.01 3.46 4.75
C ASN A 151 3.79 3.88 5.59
N LEU A 152 3.75 3.49 6.87
CA LEU A 152 2.65 3.82 7.78
C LEU A 152 2.42 5.33 7.86
N ASN A 153 3.47 6.15 7.84
CA ASN A 153 3.34 7.62 7.81
C ASN A 153 2.58 8.10 6.57
N THR A 154 2.72 7.41 5.42
CA THR A 154 1.93 7.70 4.22
C THR A 154 0.46 7.34 4.42
N ILE A 155 0.20 6.18 5.02
CA ILE A 155 -1.18 5.74 5.32
C ILE A 155 -1.86 6.69 6.29
N GLU A 156 -1.18 7.11 7.36
CA GLU A 156 -1.68 8.10 8.32
C GLU A 156 -1.94 9.46 7.64
N ARG A 157 -1.02 9.92 6.78
CA ARG A 157 -1.21 11.15 6.00
C ARG A 157 -2.46 11.08 5.12
N ILE A 158 -2.69 9.95 4.45
CA ILE A 158 -3.92 9.75 3.66
C ILE A 158 -5.13 9.76 4.60
N ALA A 159 -5.09 9.03 5.71
CA ALA A 159 -6.19 8.96 6.68
C ALA A 159 -6.58 10.32 7.27
N SER A 160 -5.60 11.21 7.51
CA SER A 160 -5.85 12.59 7.97
C SER A 160 -6.61 13.48 6.96
N LYS A 161 -6.77 13.03 5.71
CA LYS A 161 -7.50 13.73 4.64
C LYS A 161 -8.90 13.13 4.40
N LEU A 162 -9.31 12.12 5.17
CA LEU A 162 -10.55 11.34 4.99
C LEU A 162 -11.70 11.73 5.92
#